data_AF-A0A101FJQ4-F1
#
_entry.id   AF-A0A101FJQ4-F1
#
_cell.length_a   1.000
_cell.length_b   1.000
_cell.length_c   1.000
_cell.angle_alpha   90.00
_cell.angle_beta   90.00
_cell.angle_gamma   90.00
#
_symmetry.space_group_name_H-M   'P 1'
#
loop_
_entity.id
_entity.type
_entity.pdbx_description
1 polymer ?
#
loop_
_entity_poly.entity_id
_entity_poly.type
_entity_poly.pdbx_seq_one_letter_code
_entity_poly.pdbx_strand_id
1 'polypeptide(L)' 'MEELVCYCFGFTKEDIVRDVKENQGRSEILEFIMDKKRKGQCECHLKNPKKT' A
#
# COMPACT_ATOMS: atom_id res chain seq x y z
N MET A 1 12.22 -3.79 -12.22
CA MET A 1 11.48 -2.57 -11.84
C MET A 1 10.46 -3.03 -10.82
N GLU A 2 10.56 -2.56 -9.58
CA GLU A 2 9.68 -3.00 -8.48
C GLU A 2 8.25 -2.57 -8.75
N GLU A 3 7.29 -3.46 -8.52
CA GLU A 3 5.88 -3.22 -8.82
C GLU A 3 5.28 -2.34 -7.72
N LEU A 4 5.10 -1.05 -7.99
CA LEU A 4 4.43 -0.12 -7.07
C LEU A 4 2.96 -0.53 -6.89
N VAL A 5 2.61 -0.84 -5.64
CA VAL A 5 1.24 -1.18 -5.24
C VAL A 5 0.52 0.05 -4.68
N CYS A 6 1.19 0.84 -3.83
CA CYS A 6 0.64 2.07 -3.29
C CYS A 6 1.39 3.31 -3.79
N TYR A 7 0.81 3.99 -4.78
CA TYR A 7 1.40 5.20 -5.38
C TYR A 7 1.38 6.43 -4.45
N CYS A 8 0.55 6.42 -3.41
CA CYS A 8 0.49 7.52 -2.44
C CYS A 8 1.61 7.48 -1.41
N PHE A 9 2.06 6.27 -1.03
CA PHE A 9 3.01 6.05 0.07
C PHE A 9 4.28 5.31 -0.36
N GLY A 10 4.39 4.92 -1.63
CA GLY A 10 5.60 4.32 -2.20
C GLY A 10 5.77 2.83 -1.94
N PHE A 11 4.77 2.14 -1.39
CA PHE A 11 4.88 0.71 -1.10
C PHE A 11 4.91 -0.14 -2.37
N THR A 12 5.93 -0.97 -2.48
CA THR A 12 6.10 -1.97 -3.53
C THR A 12 5.45 -3.30 -3.14
N LYS A 13 5.32 -4.19 -4.11
CA LYS A 13 4.92 -5.57 -3.86
C LYS A 13 5.90 -6.29 -2.95
N GLU A 14 7.19 -6.06 -3.15
CA GLU A 14 8.27 -6.63 -2.36
C GLU A 14 8.18 -6.20 -0.89
N ASP A 15 7.83 -4.92 -0.64
CA ASP A 15 7.59 -4.42 0.72
C ASP A 15 6.46 -5.17 1.41
N ILE A 16 5.32 -5.34 0.71
CA ILE A 16 4.15 -6.05 1.27
C ILE A 16 4.47 -7.52 1.53
N VAL A 17 5.19 -8.19 0.62
CA VAL A 17 5.59 -9.59 0.81
C VAL A 17 6.54 -9.74 1.99
N ARG A 18 7.50 -8.83 2.16
CA ARG A 18 8.42 -8.82 3.30
C ARG A 18 7.66 -8.57 4.61
N ASP A 19 6.81 -7.55 4.64
CA ASP A 19 5.95 -7.21 5.78
C ASP A 19 5.12 -8.42 6.24
N VAL A 20 4.46 -9.14 5.32
CA VAL A 20 3.71 -10.37 5.66
C VAL A 20 4.60 -11.45 6.27
N LYS A 21 5.81 -11.66 5.73
CA LYS A 21 6.74 -12.68 6.23
C LYS A 21 7.24 -12.33 7.63
N GLU A 22 7.56 -11.06 7.87
CA GLU A 22 8.07 -10.57 9.15
C GLU A 22 6.97 -10.54 10.23
N ASN A 23 5.73 -10.24 9.83
CA ASN A 23 4.58 -10.10 10.72
C ASN A 23 3.71 -11.37 10.79
N GLN A 24 4.32 -12.55 10.66
CA GLN A 24 3.68 -13.85 10.89
C GLN A 24 2.38 -14.06 10.09
N GLY A 25 2.35 -13.57 8.84
CA GLY A 25 1.20 -13.68 7.95
C GLY A 25 0.25 -12.47 7.96
N ARG A 26 0.44 -11.50 8.87
CA ARG A 26 -0.30 -10.24 8.89
C ARG A 26 0.44 -9.17 8.09
N SER A 27 -0.26 -8.29 7.39
CA SER A 27 0.37 -7.15 6.71
C SER A 27 0.00 -5.85 7.39
N GLU A 28 0.96 -5.23 8.09
CA GLU A 28 0.76 -3.92 8.71
C GLU A 28 0.76 -2.81 7.65
N ILE A 29 1.49 -2.99 6.55
CA ILE A 29 1.46 -2.07 5.40
C ILE A 29 0.04 -2.02 4.80
N LEU A 30 -0.59 -3.18 4.60
CA LEU A 30 -1.95 -3.24 4.08
C LEU A 30 -2.93 -2.52 5.03
N GLU A 31 -2.84 -2.79 6.33
CA GLU A 31 -3.69 -2.14 7.32
C GLU A 31 -3.50 -0.62 7.34
N PHE A 32 -2.26 -0.14 7.25
CA PHE A 32 -1.95 1.28 7.13
C PHE A 32 -2.60 1.88 5.89
N ILE A 33 -2.43 1.26 4.71
CA ILE A 33 -3.03 1.75 3.46
C ILE A 33 -4.55 1.83 3.58
N MET A 34 -5.18 0.79 4.16
CA MET A 34 -6.63 0.74 4.35
C MET A 34 -7.13 1.83 5.29
N ASP A 35 -6.43 2.09 6.40
CA ASP A 35 -6.79 3.17 7.32
C ASP A 35 -6.66 4.55 6.66
N LYS A 36 -5.57 4.80 5.93
CA LYS A 36 -5.37 6.06 5.18
C LYS A 36 -6.43 6.26 4.11
N LYS A 37 -6.79 5.21 3.37
CA LYS A 37 -7.86 5.25 2.37
C LYS A 37 -9.20 5.60 3.02
N ARG A 38 -9.56 4.91 4.10
CA ARG A 38 -10.81 5.15 4.84
C ARG A 38 -10.91 6.59 5.37
N LYS A 39 -9.80 7.17 5.81
CA LYS A 39 -9.75 8.55 6.32
C LYS A 39 -9.67 9.62 5.22
N GLY A 40 -9.66 9.24 3.94
CA GLY A 40 -9.49 10.18 2.83
C GLY A 40 -8.10 10.82 2.78
N GLN A 41 -7.09 10.20 3.40
CA GLN A 41 -5.72 10.71 3.51
C GLN A 41 -4.81 10.26 2.36
N CYS A 42 -5.40 9.80 1.26
CA CYS A 42 -4.66 9.41 0.07
C CYS A 42 -5.29 10.02 -1.19
N GLU A 43 -4.46 10.33 -2.17
CA GLU A 43 -4.88 10.92 -3.45
C GLU A 43 -4.88 9.87 -4.55
N CYS A 44 -5.41 8.67 -4.28
CA CYS A 44 -5.33 7.55 -5.24
C CYS A 44 -6.00 7.90 -6.59
N HIS A 45 -7.04 8.73 -6.60
CA HIS A 45 -7.68 9.22 -7.81
C HIS A 45 -6.75 10.08 -8.71
N LEU A 46 -5.69 10.67 -8.14
CA LEU A 46 -4.67 11.45 -8.88
C LEU A 46 -3.41 10.64 -9.13
N LYS A 47 -2.91 9.94 -8.09
CA LYS A 47 -1.58 9.31 -8.09
C LYS A 47 -1.58 7.87 -8.61
N ASN A 48 -2.67 7.13 -8.44
CA ASN A 48 -2.75 5.76 -8.94
C ASN A 48 -3.10 5.78 -10.44
N PRO A 49 -2.33 5.14 -11.32
CA PRO A 49 -2.65 5.05 -12.75
C PRO A 49 -4.05 4.50 -13.04
N LYS A 50 -4.59 3.65 -12.16
CA LYS A 50 -5.94 3.09 -12.25
C LYS A 50 -7.04 4.00 -11.69
N LYS A 51 -6.68 5.08 -10.97
CA LYS A 51 -7.59 6.07 -10.37
C LYS A 51 -8.67 5.49 -9.43
N THR A 52 -8.28 4.59 -8.51
CA THR A 52 -9.19 3.80 -7.64
C THR A 52 -9.08 4.10 -6.14
#